data_AF-A0AAU6T0P3-F1
#
_entry.id   AF-A0AAU6T0P3-F1
#
_cell.length_a   1.000
_cell.length_b   1.000
_cell.length_c   1.000
_cell.angle_alpha   90.00
_cell.angle_beta   90.00
_cell.angle_gamma   90.00
#
_symmetry.space_group_name_H-M   'P 1'
#
loop_
_entity.id
_entity.type
_entity.pdbx_description
1 polymer ?
#
loop_
_entity_poly.entity_id
_entity_poly.type
_entity_poly.pdbx_seq_one_letter_code
_entity_poly.pdbx_strand_id
1 'polypeptide(L)'
;MNQKKADEHQDVVVIEQRDKRSYLYIGLAAALGLALGGLVGSSVTETKWQTAYAGLQVNVQALQENAKALNEQTAQQAERQEQEWQVKLQEHLEQQKTQHQEQLDQLEQQIAELEKVNLSLDQQLAKQNNALQSADEKNARLHRQADMQSILFERSRELFQKELKIKQEVEQLQKEQKQLNDALPILKKECDVYLKGQSWDAKSDACDKQDAASSRLSQVEQMLRVHQLDLQEIKSLSAEIGL
;
A
#
# COMPACT_ATOMS: atom_id res chain seq x y z
N MET A 1 -5.09 12.38 -48.35
CA MET A 1 -4.56 13.55 -49.08
C MET A 1 -5.19 14.80 -48.49
N ASN A 2 -4.37 15.84 -48.40
CA ASN A 2 -4.55 17.05 -47.59
C ASN A 2 -5.60 18.03 -48.14
N GLN A 3 -6.08 18.86 -47.18
CA GLN A 3 -6.42 20.29 -47.26
C GLN A 3 -7.86 20.79 -47.50
N LYS A 4 -8.26 21.59 -46.49
CA LYS A 4 -9.03 22.85 -46.46
C LYS A 4 -10.56 22.79 -46.44
N LYS A 5 -11.13 23.11 -45.26
CA LYS A 5 -12.33 23.93 -45.06
C LYS A 5 -12.49 24.27 -43.57
N ALA A 6 -12.30 25.53 -43.19
CA ALA A 6 -12.86 26.16 -41.99
C ALA A 6 -12.53 27.67 -42.01
N ASP A 7 -13.57 28.49 -42.09
CA ASP A 7 -13.74 29.91 -41.69
C ASP A 7 -14.94 30.43 -42.50
N GLU A 8 -15.95 31.11 -41.99
CA GLU A 8 -16.37 31.57 -40.66
C GLU A 8 -17.86 31.91 -40.86
N HIS A 9 -18.77 31.33 -40.06
CA HIS A 9 -20.17 31.78 -39.99
C HIS A 9 -20.35 32.52 -38.67
N GLN A 10 -20.51 33.85 -38.76
CA GLN A 10 -20.93 34.70 -37.64
C GLN A 10 -22.44 34.55 -37.42
N ASP A 11 -22.79 33.84 -36.36
CA ASP A 11 -24.15 33.67 -35.84
C ASP A 11 -24.28 34.57 -34.60
N VAL A 12 -25.02 35.67 -34.73
CA VAL A 12 -25.36 36.56 -33.60
C VAL A 12 -26.88 36.57 -33.48
N VAL A 13 -27.36 35.70 -32.60
CA VAL A 13 -28.71 35.72 -32.09
C VAL A 13 -28.81 36.84 -31.06
N VAL A 14 -29.46 37.95 -31.42
CA VAL A 14 -30.02 38.91 -30.47
C VAL A 14 -31.52 38.98 -30.72
N ILE A 15 -32.27 38.58 -29.70
CA ILE A 15 -33.72 38.59 -29.63
C ILE A 15 -34.17 40.04 -29.44
N GLU A 16 -34.60 40.73 -30.50
CA GLU A 16 -35.37 41.98 -30.36
C GLU A 16 -36.86 41.65 -30.23
N GLN A 17 -37.37 41.75 -29.00
CA GLN A 17 -38.81 41.85 -28.76
C GLN A 17 -39.32 43.17 -29.32
N ARG A 18 -40.05 43.10 -30.43
CA ARG A 18 -40.78 44.24 -31.02
C ARG A 18 -41.92 44.66 -30.08
N ASP A 19 -41.67 45.70 -29.30
CA ASP A 19 -42.56 46.23 -28.27
C ASP A 19 -43.85 46.84 -28.85
N LYS A 20 -44.99 46.50 -28.24
CA LYS A 20 -46.36 46.88 -28.64
C LYS A 20 -46.72 48.32 -28.25
N ARG A 21 -45.78 49.08 -27.68
CA ARG A 21 -45.98 50.45 -27.19
C ARG A 21 -46.09 51.51 -28.30
N SER A 22 -45.64 51.25 -29.53
CA SER A 22 -45.77 52.21 -30.65
C SER A 22 -47.22 52.52 -31.03
N TYR A 23 -48.15 51.58 -30.83
CA TYR A 23 -49.58 51.82 -31.09
C TYR A 23 -50.23 52.79 -30.06
N LEU A 24 -49.73 52.81 -28.83
CA LEU A 24 -50.20 53.76 -27.80
C LEU A 24 -49.79 55.19 -28.14
N TYR A 25 -48.57 55.40 -28.65
CA TYR A 25 -48.11 56.74 -29.07
C TYR A 25 -48.87 57.27 -30.31
N ILE A 26 -49.23 56.40 -31.25
CA ILE A 26 -50.04 56.77 -32.42
C ILE A 26 -51.48 57.12 -32.00
N GLY A 27 -52.05 56.37 -31.06
CA GLY A 27 -53.38 56.67 -30.49
C GLY A 27 -53.42 58.00 -29.72
N LEU A 28 -52.37 58.31 -28.97
CA LEU A 28 -52.28 59.57 -28.22
C LEU A 28 -52.07 60.79 -29.14
N ALA A 29 -51.29 60.63 -30.22
CA ALA A 29 -51.07 61.68 -31.22
C ALA A 29 -52.32 61.96 -32.06
N ALA A 30 -53.13 60.94 -32.38
CA ALA A 30 -54.41 61.12 -33.09
C ALA A 30 -55.44 61.86 -32.23
N ALA A 31 -55.46 61.62 -30.91
CA ALA A 31 -56.34 62.32 -29.97
C ALA A 31 -55.94 63.79 -29.78
N LEU A 32 -54.64 64.10 -29.74
CA LEU A 32 -54.14 65.48 -29.66
C LEU A 32 -54.30 66.25 -30.97
N GLY A 33 -54.19 65.58 -32.13
CA GLY A 33 -54.41 66.19 -33.45
C GLY A 33 -55.87 66.59 -33.71
N LEU A 34 -56.83 65.86 -33.14
CA LEU A 34 -58.26 66.18 -33.25
C LEU A 34 -58.71 67.28 -32.27
N ALA A 35 -58.00 67.50 -31.16
CA ALA A 35 -58.34 68.54 -30.19
C ALA A 35 -57.92 69.96 -30.64
N LEU A 36 -56.95 70.08 -31.55
CA LEU A 36 -56.42 71.37 -32.03
C LEU A 36 -56.92 71.78 -33.43
N GLY A 37 -57.62 70.88 -34.15
CA GLY A 37 -58.00 71.09 -35.55
C GLY A 37 -59.42 71.61 -35.80
N GLY A 38 -60.23 71.86 -34.77
CA GLY A 38 -61.65 72.22 -34.93
C GLY A 38 -62.07 73.38 -34.06
N LEU A 39 -62.02 74.61 -34.60
CA LEU A 39 -63.13 75.58 -34.67
C LEU A 39 -62.60 76.97 -35.05
N VAL A 40 -62.75 77.29 -36.34
CA VAL A 40 -62.87 78.66 -36.84
C VAL A 40 -64.35 79.04 -36.75
N GLY A 41 -64.66 80.15 -36.07
CA GLY A 41 -65.88 80.95 -36.29
C GLY A 41 -67.02 80.86 -35.26
N SER A 42 -67.01 81.74 -34.25
CA SER A 42 -68.09 82.71 -34.05
C SER A 42 -67.73 83.71 -32.93
N SER A 43 -68.00 84.96 -33.23
CA SER A 43 -67.53 86.17 -32.57
C SER A 43 -68.44 86.56 -31.41
N VAL A 44 -68.32 85.94 -30.23
CA VAL A 44 -68.76 86.52 -28.94
C VAL A 44 -67.97 85.86 -27.80
N THR A 45 -66.96 86.54 -27.23
CA THR A 45 -66.61 86.57 -25.79
C THR A 45 -65.21 87.16 -25.57
N GLU A 46 -65.11 88.48 -25.46
CA GLU A 46 -63.87 89.18 -25.07
C GLU A 46 -63.50 88.97 -23.58
N THR A 47 -64.41 88.47 -22.75
CA THR A 47 -64.20 88.26 -21.29
C THR A 47 -63.79 86.85 -20.88
N LYS A 48 -63.85 85.86 -21.78
CA LYS A 48 -63.54 84.45 -21.46
C LYS A 48 -62.08 84.04 -21.73
N TRP A 49 -61.35 84.78 -22.56
CA TRP A 49 -59.95 84.49 -22.86
C TRP A 49 -59.02 84.87 -21.70
N GLN A 50 -59.28 85.94 -20.96
CA GLN A 50 -58.48 86.31 -19.78
C GLN A 50 -58.64 85.30 -18.63
N THR A 51 -59.83 84.78 -18.42
CA THR A 51 -60.09 83.73 -17.42
C THR A 51 -59.54 82.37 -17.85
N ALA A 52 -59.61 82.04 -19.15
CA ALA A 52 -58.97 80.85 -19.70
C ALA A 52 -57.44 80.93 -19.64
N TYR A 53 -56.84 82.10 -19.92
CA TYR A 53 -55.38 82.32 -19.80
C TYR A 53 -54.91 82.33 -18.35
N ALA A 54 -55.66 82.96 -17.43
CA ALA A 54 -55.35 82.93 -16.00
C ALA A 54 -55.46 81.50 -15.44
N GLY A 55 -56.48 80.73 -15.86
CA GLY A 55 -56.61 79.31 -15.53
C GLY A 55 -55.51 78.45 -16.12
N LEU A 56 -55.07 78.73 -17.35
CA LEU A 56 -53.95 78.04 -17.99
C LEU A 56 -52.63 78.33 -17.27
N GLN A 57 -52.40 79.57 -16.84
CA GLN A 57 -51.18 79.95 -16.13
C GLN A 57 -51.08 79.31 -14.75
N VAL A 58 -52.21 79.24 -14.02
CA VAL A 58 -52.31 78.49 -12.76
C VAL A 58 -52.07 76.99 -12.99
N ASN A 59 -52.63 76.42 -14.05
CA ASN A 59 -52.42 75.01 -14.38
C ASN A 59 -50.98 74.70 -14.81
N VAL A 60 -50.32 75.61 -15.54
CA VAL A 60 -48.91 75.47 -15.92
C VAL A 60 -48.00 75.58 -14.70
N GLN A 61 -48.26 76.52 -13.78
CA GLN A 61 -47.53 76.61 -12.51
C GLN A 61 -47.77 75.36 -11.65
N ALA A 62 -49.01 74.88 -11.53
CA ALA A 62 -49.33 73.66 -10.81
C ALA A 62 -48.67 72.43 -11.45
N LEU A 63 -48.61 72.34 -12.78
CA LEU A 63 -47.90 71.27 -13.48
C LEU A 63 -46.39 71.33 -13.24
N GLN A 64 -45.82 72.52 -13.17
CA GLN A 64 -44.38 72.71 -12.95
C GLN A 64 -43.99 72.43 -11.49
N GLU A 65 -44.83 72.80 -10.52
CA GLU A 65 -44.69 72.42 -9.11
C GLU A 65 -44.89 70.92 -8.90
N ASN A 66 -45.91 70.32 -9.53
CA ASN A 66 -46.12 68.88 -9.49
C ASN A 66 -44.99 68.10 -10.16
N ALA A 67 -44.43 68.60 -11.26
CA ALA A 67 -43.27 67.99 -11.90
C ALA A 67 -42.03 68.06 -11.00
N LYS A 68 -41.80 69.18 -10.31
CA LYS A 68 -40.71 69.29 -9.32
C LYS A 68 -40.91 68.35 -8.14
N ALA A 69 -42.11 68.33 -7.56
CA ALA A 69 -42.45 67.45 -6.44
C ALA A 69 -42.33 65.97 -6.84
N LEU A 70 -42.76 65.60 -8.06
CA LEU A 70 -42.61 64.25 -8.57
C LEU A 70 -41.14 63.88 -8.78
N ASN A 71 -40.31 64.80 -9.28
CA ASN A 71 -38.88 64.56 -9.49
C ASN A 71 -38.10 64.43 -8.17
N GLU A 72 -38.48 65.21 -7.15
CA GLU A 72 -37.94 65.07 -5.80
C GLU A 72 -38.40 63.75 -5.14
N GLN A 73 -39.64 63.34 -5.38
CA GLN A 73 -40.18 62.08 -4.86
C GLN A 73 -39.55 60.86 -5.54
N THR A 74 -39.30 60.91 -6.86
CA THR A 74 -38.57 59.85 -7.57
C THR A 74 -37.10 59.82 -7.20
N ALA A 75 -36.45 60.97 -6.98
CA ALA A 75 -35.09 61.03 -6.47
C ALA A 75 -34.99 60.41 -5.06
N GLN A 76 -35.91 60.75 -4.15
CA GLN A 76 -35.97 60.13 -2.82
C GLN A 76 -36.28 58.64 -2.87
N GLN A 77 -37.13 58.18 -3.80
CA GLN A 77 -37.39 56.75 -3.98
C GLN A 77 -36.17 56.01 -4.56
N ALA A 78 -35.44 56.64 -5.50
CA ALA A 78 -34.22 56.09 -6.06
C ALA A 78 -33.13 55.97 -4.99
N GLU A 79 -32.93 56.99 -4.15
CA GLU A 79 -31.99 56.94 -3.02
C GLU A 79 -32.36 55.85 -1.99
N ARG A 80 -33.65 55.68 -1.68
CA ARG A 80 -34.11 54.60 -0.79
C ARG A 80 -33.89 53.21 -1.40
N GLN A 81 -34.17 53.05 -2.70
CA GLN A 81 -33.93 51.79 -3.40
C GLN A 81 -32.43 51.47 -3.51
N GLU A 82 -31.58 52.47 -3.75
CA GLU A 82 -30.13 52.35 -3.75
C GLU A 82 -29.62 51.91 -2.37
N GLN A 83 -30.13 52.51 -1.29
CA GLN A 83 -29.80 52.11 0.09
C GLN A 83 -30.25 50.68 0.39
N GLU A 84 -31.49 50.29 0.04
CA GLU A 84 -31.98 48.92 0.22
C GLU A 84 -31.16 47.90 -0.58
N TRP A 85 -30.74 48.25 -1.80
CA TRP A 85 -29.88 47.41 -2.62
C TRP A 85 -28.47 47.28 -2.05
N GLN A 86 -27.88 48.36 -1.56
CA GLN A 86 -26.56 48.31 -0.90
C GLN A 86 -26.59 47.45 0.36
N VAL A 87 -27.65 47.55 1.16
CA VAL A 87 -27.84 46.71 2.36
C VAL A 87 -27.97 45.24 1.96
N LYS A 88 -28.83 44.90 0.97
CA LYS A 88 -28.97 43.51 0.49
C LYS A 88 -27.69 42.96 -0.13
N LEU A 89 -26.95 43.79 -0.86
CA LEU A 89 -25.68 43.40 -1.47
C LEU A 89 -24.62 43.13 -0.40
N GLN A 90 -24.53 43.97 0.63
CA GLN A 90 -23.66 43.75 1.78
C GLN A 90 -24.04 42.48 2.54
N GLU A 91 -25.34 42.26 2.78
CA GLU A 91 -25.85 41.09 3.49
C GLU A 91 -25.55 39.78 2.73
N HIS A 92 -25.73 39.78 1.40
CA HIS A 92 -25.35 38.64 0.56
C HIS A 92 -23.83 38.43 0.49
N LEU A 93 -23.03 39.51 0.44
CA LEU A 93 -21.58 39.42 0.49
C LEU A 93 -21.10 38.85 1.82
N GLU A 94 -21.68 39.28 2.94
CA GLU A 94 -21.37 38.75 4.27
C GLU A 94 -21.82 37.30 4.42
N GLN A 95 -23.01 36.93 3.93
CA GLN A 95 -23.45 35.53 3.89
C GLN A 95 -22.53 34.65 3.04
N GLN A 96 -22.13 35.11 1.85
CA GLN A 96 -21.24 34.33 0.99
C GLN A 96 -19.85 34.20 1.61
N LYS A 97 -19.35 35.27 2.23
CA LYS A 97 -18.06 35.27 2.93
C LYS A 97 -18.08 34.34 4.13
N THR A 98 -19.15 34.35 4.93
CA THR A 98 -19.31 33.43 6.08
C THR A 98 -19.43 31.98 5.61
N GLN A 99 -20.23 31.67 4.58
CA GLN A 99 -20.29 30.32 4.02
C GLN A 99 -18.94 29.84 3.46
N HIS A 100 -18.20 30.70 2.75
CA HIS A 100 -16.86 30.34 2.27
C HIS A 100 -15.88 30.13 3.42
N GLN A 101 -15.94 30.95 4.47
CA GLN A 101 -15.12 30.77 5.67
C GLN A 101 -15.43 29.41 6.33
N GLU A 102 -16.70 29.07 6.47
CA GLU A 102 -17.16 27.82 7.07
C GLU A 102 -16.74 26.59 6.25
N GLN A 103 -16.77 26.69 4.92
CA GLN A 103 -16.27 25.64 4.02
C GLN A 103 -14.74 25.48 4.09
N LEU A 104 -14.00 26.59 4.21
CA LEU A 104 -12.55 26.56 4.39
C LEU A 104 -12.19 25.92 5.72
N ASP A 105 -12.88 26.27 6.80
CA ASP A 105 -12.66 25.68 8.13
C ASP A 105 -12.96 24.18 8.12
N GLN A 106 -14.02 23.73 7.44
CA GLN A 106 -14.31 22.31 7.27
C GLN A 106 -13.26 21.57 6.44
N LEU A 107 -12.76 22.18 5.36
CA LEU A 107 -11.69 21.58 4.56
C LEU A 107 -10.39 21.47 5.39
N GLU A 108 -10.05 22.51 6.14
CA GLU A 108 -8.86 22.53 6.99
C GLU A 108 -8.93 21.45 8.08
N GLN A 109 -10.10 21.24 8.68
CA GLN A 109 -10.33 20.13 9.61
C GLN A 109 -10.15 18.76 8.95
N GLN A 110 -10.69 18.56 7.75
CA GLN A 110 -10.53 17.29 7.03
C GLN A 110 -9.07 17.04 6.62
N ILE A 111 -8.35 18.08 6.20
CA ILE A 111 -6.92 17.99 5.89
C ILE A 111 -6.14 17.61 7.15
N ALA A 112 -6.39 18.26 8.28
CA ALA A 112 -5.73 17.94 9.54
C ALA A 112 -6.04 16.52 10.02
N GLU A 113 -7.28 16.04 9.84
CA GLU A 113 -7.66 14.67 10.16
C GLU A 113 -6.96 13.66 9.24
N LEU A 114 -6.93 13.93 7.93
CA LEU A 114 -6.23 13.10 6.95
C LEU A 114 -4.72 13.03 7.22
N GLU A 115 -4.08 14.15 7.54
CA GLU A 115 -2.66 14.18 7.92
C GLU A 115 -2.39 13.35 9.16
N LYS A 116 -3.26 13.46 10.18
CA LYS A 116 -3.15 12.66 11.41
C LYS A 116 -3.34 11.17 11.13
N VAL A 117 -4.30 10.80 10.30
CA VAL A 117 -4.53 9.42 9.88
C VAL A 117 -3.31 8.90 9.12
N ASN A 118 -2.78 9.67 8.17
CA ASN A 118 -1.60 9.30 7.38
C ASN A 118 -0.36 9.07 8.27
N LEU A 119 -0.08 10.00 9.18
CA LEU A 119 0.98 9.82 10.20
C LEU A 119 0.77 8.57 11.05
N SER A 120 -0.47 8.26 11.43
CA SER A 120 -0.77 7.06 12.21
C SER A 120 -0.56 5.77 11.40
N LEU A 121 -0.90 5.78 10.10
CA LEU A 121 -0.67 4.65 9.21
C LEU A 121 0.82 4.45 8.96
N ASP A 122 1.59 5.50 8.72
CA ASP A 122 3.06 5.41 8.56
C ASP A 122 3.72 4.81 9.82
N GLN A 123 3.28 5.23 11.00
CA GLN A 123 3.77 4.66 12.26
C GLN A 123 3.39 3.17 12.41
N GLN A 124 2.17 2.78 12.00
CA GLN A 124 1.76 1.38 12.03
C GLN A 124 2.52 0.54 11.01
N LEU A 125 2.73 1.04 9.79
CA LEU A 125 3.53 0.39 8.75
C LEU A 125 4.97 0.19 9.23
N ALA A 126 5.59 1.21 9.82
CA ALA A 126 6.93 1.10 10.38
C ALA A 126 7.00 0.05 11.50
N LYS A 127 6.01 0.02 12.41
CA LYS A 127 5.93 -1.00 13.47
C LYS A 127 5.77 -2.41 12.89
N GLN A 128 4.89 -2.60 11.90
CA GLN A 128 4.68 -3.90 11.27
C GLN A 128 5.92 -4.36 10.50
N ASN A 129 6.60 -3.48 9.75
CA ASN A 129 7.84 -3.83 9.06
C ASN A 129 8.93 -4.27 10.04
N ASN A 130 9.11 -3.55 11.15
CA ASN A 130 10.07 -3.95 12.17
C ASN A 130 9.71 -5.30 12.82
N ALA A 131 8.41 -5.54 13.06
CA ALA A 131 7.94 -6.82 13.58
C ALA A 131 8.16 -7.97 12.58
N LEU A 132 7.92 -7.74 11.28
CA LEU A 132 8.17 -8.69 10.21
C LEU A 132 9.66 -9.01 10.08
N GLN A 133 10.55 -8.01 10.06
CA GLN A 133 11.99 -8.24 10.06
C GLN A 133 12.44 -9.05 11.27
N SER A 134 11.97 -8.71 12.47
CA SER A 134 12.31 -9.47 13.68
C SER A 134 11.79 -10.91 13.63
N ALA A 135 10.58 -11.12 13.09
CA ALA A 135 10.02 -12.45 12.92
C ALA A 135 10.81 -13.27 11.89
N ASP A 136 11.21 -12.65 10.77
CA ASP A 136 12.00 -13.30 9.73
C ASP A 136 13.41 -13.68 10.22
N GLU A 137 14.08 -12.79 10.96
CA GLU A 137 15.35 -13.11 11.62
C GLU A 137 15.23 -14.27 12.60
N LYS A 138 14.17 -14.28 13.42
CA LYS A 138 13.90 -15.39 14.35
C LYS A 138 13.64 -16.68 13.59
N ASN A 139 12.86 -16.63 12.53
CA ASN A 139 12.53 -17.80 11.73
C ASN A 139 13.78 -18.37 11.03
N ALA A 140 14.60 -17.52 10.42
CA ALA A 140 15.87 -17.90 9.82
C ALA A 140 16.82 -18.55 10.86
N ARG A 141 16.87 -18.03 12.09
CA ARG A 141 17.64 -18.64 13.19
C ARG A 141 17.08 -20.00 13.59
N LEU A 142 15.76 -20.12 13.74
CA LEU A 142 15.09 -21.38 14.07
C LEU A 142 15.33 -22.45 13.00
N HIS A 143 15.20 -22.09 11.72
CA HIS A 143 15.50 -22.99 10.60
C HIS A 143 16.95 -23.48 10.64
N ARG A 144 17.94 -22.58 10.80
CA ARG A 144 19.35 -22.99 10.93
C ARG A 144 19.58 -23.90 12.14
N GLN A 145 18.91 -23.64 13.26
CA GLN A 145 19.01 -24.50 14.45
C GLN A 145 18.39 -25.88 14.22
N ALA A 146 17.25 -25.95 13.54
CA ALA A 146 16.60 -27.20 13.19
C ALA A 146 17.45 -28.03 12.21
N ASP A 147 18.01 -27.38 11.17
CA ASP A 147 18.88 -28.02 10.19
C ASP A 147 20.16 -28.57 10.85
N MET A 148 20.80 -27.76 11.70
CA MET A 148 21.98 -28.22 12.46
C MET A 148 21.63 -29.42 13.35
N GLN A 149 20.50 -29.39 14.06
CA GLN A 149 20.08 -30.52 14.87
C GLN A 149 19.82 -31.77 14.02
N SER A 150 19.17 -31.64 12.85
CA SER A 150 18.94 -32.76 11.94
C SER A 150 20.25 -33.38 11.48
N ILE A 151 21.21 -32.57 11.04
CA ILE A 151 22.53 -33.03 10.59
C ILE A 151 23.29 -33.71 11.75
N LEU A 152 23.23 -33.17 12.96
CA LEU A 152 23.84 -33.79 14.13
C LEU A 152 23.20 -35.14 14.47
N PHE A 153 21.86 -35.25 14.38
CA PHE A 153 21.16 -36.52 14.60
C PHE A 153 21.48 -37.57 13.52
N GLU A 154 21.55 -37.17 12.26
CA GLU A 154 21.93 -38.08 11.17
C GLU A 154 23.38 -38.55 11.32
N ARG A 155 24.32 -37.64 11.53
CA ARG A 155 25.74 -37.98 11.70
C ARG A 155 25.99 -38.83 12.94
N SER A 156 25.31 -38.54 14.05
CA SER A 156 25.41 -39.36 15.26
C SER A 156 24.85 -40.76 15.05
N ARG A 157 23.70 -40.90 14.38
CA ARG A 157 23.15 -42.20 14.01
C ARG A 157 24.12 -43.00 13.14
N GLU A 158 24.74 -42.38 12.14
CA GLU A 158 25.75 -43.04 11.31
C GLU A 158 26.98 -43.48 12.12
N LEU A 159 27.47 -42.63 13.03
CA LEU A 159 28.58 -42.96 13.91
C LEU A 159 28.25 -44.16 14.82
N PHE A 160 27.08 -44.16 15.47
CA PHE A 160 26.64 -45.28 16.32
C PHE A 160 26.45 -46.59 15.52
N GLN A 161 25.95 -46.51 14.29
CA GLN A 161 25.85 -47.69 13.42
C GLN A 161 27.22 -48.25 13.04
N LYS A 162 28.19 -47.39 12.74
CA LYS A 162 29.58 -47.80 12.49
C LYS A 162 30.21 -48.41 13.74
N GLU A 163 30.03 -47.76 14.89
CA GLU A 163 30.54 -48.25 16.17
C GLU A 163 30.01 -49.65 16.49
N LEU A 164 28.71 -49.89 16.29
CA LEU A 164 28.10 -51.19 16.52
C LEU A 164 28.68 -52.28 15.61
N LYS A 165 28.86 -51.98 14.32
CA LYS A 165 29.47 -52.93 13.37
C LYS A 165 30.91 -53.26 13.76
N ILE A 166 31.72 -52.27 14.07
CA ILE A 166 33.11 -52.47 14.49
C ILE A 166 33.15 -53.27 15.80
N LYS A 167 32.27 -53.00 16.76
CA LYS A 167 32.17 -53.80 18.00
C LYS A 167 31.83 -55.28 17.72
N GLN A 168 30.94 -55.56 16.78
CA GLN A 168 30.61 -56.92 16.37
C GLN A 168 31.80 -57.62 15.69
N GLU A 169 32.51 -56.92 14.81
CA GLU A 169 33.72 -57.43 14.15
C GLU A 169 34.84 -57.72 15.16
N VAL A 170 35.05 -56.82 16.13
CA VAL A 170 35.99 -57.03 17.24
C VAL A 170 35.61 -58.27 18.06
N GLU A 171 34.33 -58.47 18.38
CA GLU A 171 33.88 -59.65 19.12
C GLU A 171 34.15 -60.95 18.33
N GLN A 172 33.92 -60.94 17.02
CA GLN A 172 34.22 -62.09 16.14
C GLN A 172 35.73 -62.37 16.09
N LEU A 173 36.53 -61.34 15.88
CA LEU A 173 37.99 -61.45 15.85
C LEU A 173 38.57 -61.89 17.21
N GLN A 174 38.00 -61.46 18.34
CA GLN A 174 38.40 -61.93 19.66
C GLN A 174 38.07 -63.42 19.87
N LYS A 175 36.93 -63.89 19.36
CA LYS A 175 36.58 -65.32 19.38
C LYS A 175 37.57 -66.12 18.54
N GLU A 176 37.90 -65.65 17.34
CA GLU A 176 38.88 -66.27 16.46
C GLU A 176 40.29 -66.28 17.09
N GLN A 177 40.72 -65.14 17.65
CA GLN A 177 41.99 -65.02 18.36
C GLN A 177 42.09 -66.04 19.49
N LYS A 178 41.02 -66.20 20.28
CA LYS A 178 40.97 -67.19 21.37
C LYS A 178 41.10 -68.62 20.84
N GLN A 179 40.35 -68.96 19.79
CA GLN A 179 40.43 -70.29 19.16
C GLN A 179 41.83 -70.59 18.62
N LEU A 180 42.47 -69.62 17.96
CA LEU A 180 43.83 -69.76 17.46
C LEU A 180 44.86 -69.89 18.59
N ASN A 181 44.72 -69.10 19.66
CA ASN A 181 45.58 -69.19 20.84
C ASN A 181 45.46 -70.55 21.55
N ASP A 182 44.27 -71.13 21.60
CA ASP A 182 44.05 -72.46 22.17
C ASP A 182 44.60 -73.59 21.26
N ALA A 183 44.51 -73.41 19.93
CA ALA A 183 44.95 -74.41 18.94
C ALA A 183 46.47 -74.41 18.67
N LEU A 184 47.12 -73.24 18.69
CA LEU A 184 48.56 -73.07 18.44
C LEU A 184 49.48 -73.97 19.29
N PRO A 185 49.30 -74.12 20.61
CA PRO A 185 50.15 -75.00 21.40
C PRO A 185 49.97 -76.48 21.06
N ILE A 186 48.80 -76.87 20.55
CA ILE A 186 48.53 -78.24 20.06
C ILE A 186 49.27 -78.45 18.73
N LEU A 187 49.08 -77.55 17.77
CA LEU A 187 49.74 -77.58 16.46
C LEU A 187 51.27 -77.55 16.59
N LYS A 188 51.80 -76.76 17.54
CA LYS A 188 53.24 -76.71 17.82
C LYS A 188 53.78 -78.06 18.33
N LYS A 189 53.04 -78.74 19.22
CA LYS A 189 53.43 -80.08 19.67
C LYS A 189 53.41 -81.09 18.53
N GLU A 190 52.42 -81.03 17.65
CA GLU A 190 52.33 -81.91 16.48
C GLU A 190 53.49 -81.68 15.50
N CYS A 191 53.85 -80.42 15.21
CA CYS A 191 55.02 -80.09 14.39
C CYS A 191 56.33 -80.53 15.08
N ASP A 192 56.48 -80.31 16.39
CA ASP A 192 57.67 -80.76 17.15
C ASP A 192 57.85 -82.29 17.10
N VAL A 193 56.76 -83.07 17.14
CA VAL A 193 56.79 -84.54 17.03
C VAL A 193 57.18 -84.97 15.63
N TYR A 194 56.66 -84.31 14.59
CA TYR A 194 57.05 -84.54 13.21
C TYR A 194 58.54 -84.24 12.97
N LEU A 195 59.01 -83.07 13.41
CA LEU A 195 60.41 -82.65 13.26
C LEU A 195 61.40 -83.54 14.02
N LYS A 196 61.01 -84.07 15.18
CA LYS A 196 61.84 -85.00 15.95
C LYS A 196 61.80 -86.44 15.43
N GLY A 197 60.94 -86.75 14.44
CA GLY A 197 60.77 -88.10 13.90
C GLY A 197 60.26 -89.12 14.94
N GLN A 198 59.56 -88.66 15.98
CA GLN A 198 59.21 -89.49 17.15
C GLN A 198 57.97 -90.37 16.95
N SER A 199 57.21 -90.19 15.87
CA SER A 199 56.05 -91.04 15.55
C SER A 199 55.89 -91.29 14.05
N TRP A 200 55.55 -92.52 13.69
CA TRP A 200 55.22 -92.94 12.32
C TRP A 200 53.90 -92.33 11.80
N ASP A 201 53.06 -91.81 12.70
CA ASP A 201 51.75 -91.21 12.43
C ASP A 201 51.78 -89.66 12.37
N ALA A 202 52.98 -89.08 12.37
CA ALA A 202 53.13 -87.63 12.28
C ALA A 202 52.80 -87.15 10.86
N LYS A 203 51.79 -86.29 10.73
CA LYS A 203 51.37 -85.76 9.44
C LYS A 203 52.37 -84.74 8.91
N SER A 204 52.69 -84.82 7.62
CA SER A 204 53.61 -83.91 6.95
C SER A 204 53.11 -82.46 6.91
N ASP A 205 51.80 -82.23 7.07
CA ASP A 205 51.16 -80.91 7.04
C ASP A 205 51.09 -80.22 8.41
N ALA A 206 51.66 -80.83 9.46
CA ALA A 206 51.58 -80.30 10.83
C ALA A 206 52.26 -78.93 10.98
N CYS A 207 53.45 -78.75 10.39
CA CYS A 207 54.18 -77.48 10.47
C CYS A 207 53.54 -76.42 9.57
N ASP A 208 53.03 -76.77 8.39
CA ASP A 208 52.29 -75.84 7.53
C ASP A 208 51.03 -75.30 8.23
N LYS A 209 50.32 -76.16 8.97
CA LYS A 209 49.15 -75.76 9.78
C LYS A 209 49.53 -74.84 10.94
N GLN A 210 50.65 -75.11 11.61
CA GLN A 210 51.16 -74.22 12.65
C GLN A 210 51.49 -72.84 12.08
N ASP A 211 52.21 -72.79 10.95
CA ASP A 211 52.61 -71.53 10.32
C ASP A 211 51.39 -70.76 9.80
N ALA A 212 50.42 -71.45 9.20
CA ALA A 212 49.15 -70.86 8.78
C ALA A 212 48.37 -70.29 9.96
N ALA A 213 48.27 -71.02 11.08
CA ALA A 213 47.59 -70.55 12.29
C ALA A 213 48.31 -69.35 12.93
N SER A 214 49.65 -69.34 12.94
CA SER A 214 50.48 -68.24 13.44
C SER A 214 50.33 -66.98 12.57
N SER A 215 50.38 -67.14 11.25
CA SER A 215 50.15 -66.05 10.30
C SER A 215 48.74 -65.46 10.44
N ARG A 216 47.73 -66.34 10.57
CA ARG A 216 46.35 -65.91 10.79
C ARG A 216 46.19 -65.17 12.12
N LEU A 217 46.82 -65.65 13.20
CA LEU A 217 46.80 -64.95 14.49
C LEU A 217 47.38 -63.54 14.37
N SER A 218 48.53 -63.39 13.71
CA SER A 218 49.13 -62.07 13.47
C SER A 218 48.20 -61.14 12.68
N GLN A 219 47.49 -61.67 11.68
CA GLN A 219 46.51 -60.90 10.90
C GLN A 219 45.32 -60.47 11.77
N VAL A 220 44.79 -61.37 12.59
CA VAL A 220 43.68 -61.09 13.52
C VAL A 220 44.09 -60.03 14.55
N GLU A 221 45.29 -60.10 15.11
CA GLU A 221 45.82 -59.10 16.04
C GLU A 221 45.98 -57.72 15.41
N GLN A 222 46.42 -57.68 14.15
CA GLN A 222 46.52 -56.43 13.40
C GLN A 222 45.13 -55.81 13.17
N MET A 223 44.15 -56.61 12.71
CA MET A 223 42.77 -56.14 12.51
C MET A 223 42.14 -55.66 13.82
N LEU A 224 42.34 -56.40 14.92
CA LEU A 224 41.90 -55.98 16.26
C LEU A 224 42.49 -54.63 16.65
N ARG A 225 43.78 -54.38 16.40
CA ARG A 225 44.42 -53.10 16.69
C ARG A 225 43.82 -51.96 15.86
N VAL A 226 43.61 -52.18 14.57
CA VAL A 226 42.98 -51.18 13.69
C VAL A 226 41.58 -50.84 14.20
N HIS A 227 40.73 -51.83 14.45
CA HIS A 227 39.38 -51.59 14.95
C HIS A 227 39.34 -50.94 16.34
N GLN A 228 40.33 -51.22 17.21
CA GLN A 228 40.45 -50.51 18.48
C GLN A 228 40.78 -49.02 18.30
N LEU A 229 41.63 -48.70 17.33
CA LEU A 229 41.93 -47.30 16.97
C LEU A 229 40.68 -46.63 16.37
N ASP A 230 39.96 -47.31 15.48
CA ASP A 230 38.71 -46.80 14.91
C ASP A 230 37.67 -46.50 16.01
N LEU A 231 37.53 -47.38 17.00
CA LEU A 231 36.64 -47.15 18.14
C LEU A 231 37.08 -45.96 19.01
N GLN A 232 38.39 -45.73 19.16
CA GLN A 232 38.89 -44.55 19.87
C GLN A 232 38.60 -43.26 19.09
N GLU A 233 38.77 -43.29 17.77
CA GLU A 233 38.44 -42.15 16.90
C GLU A 233 36.94 -41.84 16.92
N ILE A 234 36.09 -42.87 16.83
CA ILE A 234 34.64 -42.68 16.95
C ILE A 234 34.28 -42.08 18.32
N LYS A 235 34.95 -42.51 19.39
CA LYS A 235 34.74 -41.95 20.73
C LYS A 235 35.17 -40.48 20.83
N SER A 236 36.28 -40.08 20.22
CA SER A 236 36.68 -38.67 20.17
C SER A 236 35.70 -37.85 19.34
N LEU A 237 35.26 -38.36 18.18
CA LEU A 237 34.26 -37.70 17.35
C LEU A 237 32.91 -37.54 18.07
N SER A 238 32.48 -38.52 18.86
CA SER A 238 31.27 -38.42 19.71
C SER A 238 31.41 -37.28 20.73
N ALA A 239 32.55 -37.21 21.42
CA ALA A 239 32.82 -36.19 22.42
C ALA A 239 32.87 -34.77 21.82
N GLU A 240 33.43 -34.61 20.62
CA GLU A 240 33.44 -33.34 19.88
C GLU A 240 32.03 -32.88 19.48
N ILE A 241 31.16 -33.83 19.15
CA ILE A 241 29.75 -33.58 18.80
C ILE A 241 28.89 -33.31 20.06
N GLY A 242 29.42 -33.55 21.25
CA GLY A 242 28.72 -33.34 22.53
C GLY A 242 27.80 -34.49 22.94
N LEU A 243 28.11 -35.72 22.49
CA LEU A 243 27.42 -36.97 22.82
C LEU A 243 28.24 -37.84 23.78
#